data_AF-A0A2E9D231-F1
#
_entry.id   AF-A0A2E9D231-F1
#
_cell.length_a   1.000
_cell.length_b   1.000
_cell.length_c   1.000
_cell.angle_alpha   90.00
_cell.angle_beta   90.00
_cell.angle_gamma   90.00
#
_symmetry.space_group_name_H-M   'P 1'
#
loop_
_entity.id
_entity.type
_entity.pdbx_description
1 polymer ?
#
loop_
_entity_poly.entity_id
_entity_poly.type
_entity_poly.pdbx_seq_one_letter_code
_entity_poly.pdbx_strand_id
1 'polypeptide(L)' 'MRKDGCEHFERVYLTQQLALCGGKVGKLAGRVGMERTHLYRKLRALKIDFGQSSIDD' A
#
# COMPACT_ATOMS: atom_id res chain seq x y z
N MET A 1 15.20 -16.02 -16.98
CA MET A 1 14.07 -15.11 -17.26
C MET A 1 13.81 -14.32 -15.99
N ARG A 2 13.99 -13.00 -16.04
CA ARG A 2 14.20 -12.10 -14.89
C ARG A 2 12.97 -12.00 -13.98
N LYS A 3 13.16 -12.10 -12.66
CA LYS A 3 12.09 -12.02 -11.63
C LYS A 3 11.84 -10.58 -11.14
N ASP A 4 12.35 -9.58 -11.84
CA ASP A 4 12.31 -8.17 -11.42
C ASP A 4 10.96 -7.46 -11.70
N GLY A 5 9.96 -8.17 -12.22
CA GLY A 5 8.67 -7.58 -12.62
C GLY A 5 7.62 -7.54 -11.50
N CYS A 6 7.71 -8.41 -10.50
CA CYS A 6 6.62 -8.59 -9.54
C CYS A 6 6.56 -7.44 -8.52
N GLU A 7 7.72 -7.00 -8.02
CA GLU A 7 7.83 -5.96 -7.01
C GLU A 7 7.47 -4.56 -7.57
N HIS A 8 7.83 -4.30 -8.82
CA HIS A 8 7.46 -3.06 -9.51
C HIS A 8 5.95 -2.98 -9.72
N PHE A 9 5.33 -4.08 -10.17
CA PHE A 9 3.90 -4.11 -10.42
C PHE A 9 3.10 -3.90 -9.14
N GLU A 10 3.53 -4.52 -8.05
CA GLU A 10 2.86 -4.41 -6.77
C GLU A 10 2.93 -2.99 -6.20
N ARG A 11 4.08 -2.33 -6.31
CA ARG A 11 4.24 -0.93 -5.90
C ARG A 11 3.33 -0.02 -6.73
N VAL A 12 3.36 -0.15 -8.06
CA VAL A 12 2.52 0.66 -8.96
C VAL A 12 1.04 0.42 -8.69
N TYR A 13 0.64 -0.84 -8.49
CA TYR A 13 -0.73 -1.21 -8.16
C TYR A 13 -1.19 -0.56 -6.85
N LEU A 14 -0.40 -0.69 -5.77
CA LEU A 14 -0.73 -0.07 -4.48
C LEU A 14 -0.80 1.45 -4.59
N THR A 15 0.17 2.09 -5.25
CA THR A 15 0.18 3.55 -5.43
C THR A 15 -1.02 4.03 -6.23
N GLN A 16 -1.37 3.33 -7.32
CA GLN A 16 -2.54 3.67 -8.12
C GLN A 16 -3.85 3.53 -7.32
N GLN A 17 -4.00 2.42 -6.59
CA GLN A 17 -5.19 2.17 -5.77
C GLN A 17 -5.27 3.15 -4.58
N LEU A 18 -4.13 3.55 -4.02
CA LEU A 18 -4.06 4.57 -2.97
C LEU A 18 -4.50 5.95 -3.50
N ALA A 19 -4.03 6.32 -4.69
CA ALA A 19 -4.43 7.57 -5.36
C ALA A 19 -5.95 7.59 -5.59
N LEU A 20 -6.54 6.45 -6.01
CA LEU A 20 -7.99 6.31 -6.14
C LEU A 20 -8.74 6.36 -4.81
N CYS A 21 -8.12 5.96 -3.70
CA CYS A 21 -8.69 6.08 -2.36
C CYS A 21 -8.45 7.45 -1.69
N GLY A 22 -7.68 8.34 -2.32
CA GLY A 22 -7.33 9.65 -1.76
C GLY A 22 -6.47 9.54 -0.49
N GLY A 23 -5.52 8.61 -0.45
CA GLY A 23 -4.62 8.43 0.70
C GLY A 23 -5.20 7.60 1.86
N LYS A 24 -6.41 7.05 1.70
CA LYS A 24 -7.06 6.23 2.74
C LYS A 24 -6.70 4.75 2.64
N VAL A 25 -5.72 4.35 3.43
CA VAL A 25 -5.27 2.95 3.57
C VAL A 25 -6.36 1.98 4.01
N GLY A 26 -7.25 2.39 4.93
CA GLY A 26 -8.36 1.52 5.36
C GLY A 26 -9.33 1.18 4.21
N LYS A 27 -9.53 2.13 3.29
CA LYS A 27 -10.39 1.96 2.10
C LYS A 27 -9.66 1.14 1.02
N LEU A 28 -8.35 1.34 0.90
CA LEU A 28 -7.46 0.56 0.05
C LEU A 28 -7.47 -0.93 0.43
N ALA A 29 -7.28 -1.27 1.72
CA ALA A 29 -7.23 -2.66 2.21
C ALA A 29 -8.47 -3.47 1.81
N GLY A 30 -9.67 -2.91 2.01
CA GLY A 30 -10.91 -3.56 1.60
C GLY A 30 -11.08 -3.66 0.09
N ARG A 31 -10.47 -2.75 -0.68
CA ARG A 31 -10.54 -2.73 -2.15
C ARG A 31 -9.58 -3.72 -2.81
N VAL A 32 -8.36 -3.82 -2.28
CA VAL A 32 -7.35 -4.76 -2.78
C VAL A 32 -7.47 -6.16 -2.15
N GLY A 33 -8.37 -6.34 -1.17
CA GLY A 33 -8.52 -7.59 -0.44
C GLY A 33 -7.29 -7.96 0.38
N MET A 34 -6.45 -6.98 0.72
CA MET A 34 -5.28 -7.17 1.58
C MET A 34 -5.65 -6.88 3.02
N GLU A 35 -5.09 -7.70 3.90
CA GLU A 35 -5.20 -7.47 5.32
C GLU A 35 -4.52 -6.14 5.70
N ARG A 36 -5.17 -5.36 6.57
CA ARG A 36 -4.69 -4.03 6.96
C ARG A 36 -3.27 -4.10 7.55
N THR A 37 -2.98 -5.10 8.39
CA THR A 37 -1.67 -5.32 9.02
C THR A 37 -0.56 -5.53 7.98
N HIS A 38 -0.82 -6.36 6.97
CA HIS A 38 0.13 -6.60 5.88
C HIS A 38 0.29 -5.39 4.97
N LEU A 39 -0.82 -4.69 4.69
CA LEU A 39 -0.81 -3.49 3.88
C LEU A 39 0.01 -2.38 4.56
N TYR A 40 -0.20 -2.12 5.85
CA TYR A 40 0.59 -1.16 6.63
C TYR A 40 2.09 -1.49 6.59
N ARG A 41 2.48 -2.75 6.79
CA ARG A 41 3.89 -3.17 6.68
C ARG A 41 4.46 -2.92 5.29
N LYS A 42 3.74 -3.27 4.22
CA LYS A 42 4.18 -3.02 2.84
C LYS A 42 4.30 -1.53 2.54
N LEU A 43 3.31 -0.74 2.92
CA LEU A 43 3.32 0.68 2.63
C LEU A 43 4.41 1.42 3.41
N ARG A 44 4.68 1.04 4.67
CA ARG A 44 5.82 1.55 5.47
C ARG A 44 7.15 1.19 4.80
N ALA A 45 7.29 -0.07 4.33
CA ALA A 45 8.48 -0.52 3.60
C ALA A 45 8.65 0.21 2.25
N LEU A 46 7.55 0.55 1.57
CA LEU A 46 7.54 1.25 0.29
C LEU A 46 7.58 2.78 0.41
N LYS A 47 7.60 3.32 1.64
CA LYS A 47 7.52 4.76 1.98
C LYS A 47 6.36 5.50 1.30
N ILE A 48 5.20 4.88 1.30
CA ILE A 48 3.99 5.49 0.75
C ILE A 48 3.37 6.37 1.84
N ASP A 49 2.92 7.58 1.52
CA ASP A 49 2.30 8.49 2.50
C ASP A 49 0.78 8.27 2.52
N PHE A 50 0.25 7.88 3.67
CA PHE A 50 -1.18 7.64 3.90
C PHE A 50 -1.55 8.35 5.19
N GLY A 51 -2.21 9.50 5.05
CA GLY A 51 -2.34 10.55 6.06
C GLY A 51 -3.11 10.23 7.36
N GLN A 52 -3.09 9.00 7.88
CA GLN A 52 -3.54 8.66 9.23
C GLN A 52 -2.66 7.55 9.85
N SER A 53 -1.57 7.97 10.52
CA SER A 53 -0.99 7.35 11.73
C SER A 53 0.12 8.29 12.23
N SER A 54 -0.19 9.39 12.91
CA SER A 54 -0.24 9.43 14.38
C SER A 54 -0.68 8.11 15.03
N ILE A 55 0.30 7.32 15.50
CA ILE A 55 0.32 6.14 16.40
C ILE A 55 1.63 5.41 15.99
N ASP A 56 2.77 5.73 16.60
CA ASP A 56 3.38 5.19 17.84
C ASP A 56 4.41 4.07 17.52
N ASP A 57 5.63 4.25 18.07
CA ASP A 57 6.92 3.50 17.97
C ASP A 57 7.73 3.51 16.64
#